data_AF-A0A8J6JCI2-F1
#
_entry.id   AF-A0A8J6JCI2-F1
#
_cell.length_a   1.000
_cell.length_b   1.000
_cell.length_c   1.000
_cell.angle_alpha   90.00
_cell.angle_beta   90.00
_cell.angle_gamma   90.00
#
_symmetry.space_group_name_H-M   'P 1'
#
loop_
_entity.id
_entity.type
_entity.pdbx_description
1 polymer ?
#
loop_
_entity_poly.entity_id
_entity_poly.type
_entity_poly.pdbx_seq_one_letter_code
_entity_poly.pdbx_strand_id
1 'polypeptide(L)'
;MAKNKDPAVLFYTSDFLGGAALMNMKERGQYITLLCLQRERGHMTEGEVARAVGRLSEEVRGKFETDEDGKLFNRRMDEEIKKREAHSQRQRENVAKRWNKQKDDDGMSSGNTMVLPLGNGTSSSYIDNLSLEQETSSARTRDAIATVMSAYLDKINANPSQQSLDELKGYVEQMGPECCQRAFDIALDEKKTSWSYIRAILRNKLAQGVRCLSDWDAVEDKRKGEGEDDYWAK
;
A
#
# COMPACT_ATOMS: atom_id res chain seq x y z
N MET A 1 0.57 26.16 -0.37
CA MET A 1 0.87 24.71 -0.47
C MET A 1 1.48 24.48 -1.84
N ALA A 2 2.71 23.98 -1.92
CA ALA A 2 3.35 23.69 -3.20
C ALA A 2 2.46 22.70 -3.98
N LYS A 3 2.05 23.07 -5.20
CA LYS A 3 1.39 22.15 -6.13
C LYS A 3 2.40 21.02 -6.36
N ASN A 4 2.26 19.88 -5.68
CA ASN A 4 3.01 18.67 -6.02
C ASN A 4 2.66 18.36 -7.48
N LYS A 5 3.57 18.70 -8.38
CA LYS A 5 3.47 18.37 -9.79
C LYS A 5 3.63 16.85 -9.86
N ASP A 6 2.81 16.20 -10.68
CA ASP A 6 2.98 14.79 -10.98
C ASP A 6 4.44 14.60 -11.46
N PRO A 7 5.22 13.63 -10.94
CA PRO A 7 6.57 13.37 -11.45
C PRO A 7 6.57 12.55 -12.75
N ALA A 8 5.43 11.95 -13.13
CA ALA A 8 5.38 10.96 -14.21
C ALA A 8 5.02 11.57 -15.58
N VAL A 9 5.86 11.29 -16.58
CA VAL A 9 5.59 11.56 -18.00
C VAL A 9 5.21 10.25 -18.66
N LEU A 10 4.18 10.29 -19.53
CA LEU A 10 3.85 9.13 -20.35
C LEU A 10 4.88 9.00 -21.48
N PHE A 11 5.70 7.96 -21.42
CA PHE A 11 6.75 7.71 -22.40
C PHE A 11 6.36 6.56 -23.32
N TYR A 12 6.27 6.84 -24.63
CA TYR A 12 5.98 5.85 -25.66
C TYR A 12 7.24 5.58 -26.48
N THR A 13 7.61 4.30 -26.58
CA THR A 13 8.82 3.86 -27.30
C THR A 13 8.73 4.13 -28.80
N SER A 14 7.55 3.97 -29.40
CA SER A 14 7.30 4.29 -30.82
C SER A 14 7.56 5.76 -31.10
N ASP A 15 7.15 6.64 -30.19
CA ASP A 15 7.29 8.08 -30.33
C ASP A 15 8.72 8.54 -30.12
N PHE A 16 9.40 7.98 -29.12
CA PHE A 16 10.80 8.25 -28.88
C PHE A 16 11.66 7.77 -30.04
N LEU A 17 11.45 6.54 -30.53
CA LEU A 17 12.20 6.00 -31.67
C LEU A 17 11.90 6.78 -32.95
N GLY A 18 10.65 7.17 -33.21
CA GLY A 18 10.32 8.01 -34.38
C GLY A 18 11.05 9.36 -34.36
N GLY A 19 11.27 9.95 -33.18
CA GLY A 19 12.00 11.20 -33.02
C GLY A 19 13.52 11.05 -33.01
N ALA A 20 14.04 9.93 -32.49
CA ALA A 20 15.44 9.71 -32.16
C ALA A 20 16.17 8.68 -33.05
N ALA A 21 15.47 8.03 -33.98
CA ALA A 21 16.01 6.95 -34.81
C ALA A 21 17.26 7.36 -35.61
N LEU A 22 17.27 8.58 -36.15
CA LEU A 22 18.36 9.08 -37.00
C LEU A 22 19.50 9.75 -36.21
N MET A 23 19.34 9.95 -34.90
CA MET A 23 20.35 10.58 -34.05
C MET A 23 21.44 9.57 -33.63
N ASN A 24 22.65 10.05 -33.37
CA ASN A 24 23.69 9.25 -32.73
C ASN A 24 23.43 9.09 -31.22
N MET A 25 24.12 8.16 -30.55
CA MET A 25 23.88 7.89 -29.10
C MET A 25 24.14 9.10 -28.20
N LYS A 26 25.09 9.96 -28.53
CA LYS A 26 25.37 11.22 -27.82
C LYS A 26 24.22 12.20 -27.98
N GLU A 27 23.72 12.38 -29.20
CA GLU A 27 22.58 13.23 -29.53
C GLU A 27 21.28 12.73 -28.89
N ARG A 28 21.05 11.41 -28.90
CA ARG A 28 19.95 10.77 -28.17
C ARG A 28 20.03 11.04 -26.67
N GLY A 29 21.24 10.94 -26.10
CA GLY A 29 21.51 11.26 -24.70
C GLY A 29 21.20 12.72 -24.38
N GLN A 30 21.59 13.66 -25.25
CA GLN A 30 21.24 15.07 -25.11
C GLN A 30 19.72 15.29 -25.20
N TYR A 31 19.07 14.67 -26.18
CA TYR A 31 17.63 14.78 -26.38
C TYR A 31 16.82 14.31 -25.17
N ILE A 32 17.10 13.09 -24.66
CA ILE A 32 16.37 12.56 -23.51
C ILE A 32 16.62 13.37 -22.24
N THR A 33 17.85 13.85 -22.04
CA THR A 33 18.20 14.69 -20.88
C THR A 33 17.41 15.99 -20.88
N LEU A 34 17.29 16.64 -22.03
CA LEU A 34 16.52 17.88 -22.17
C LEU A 34 15.01 17.65 -21.99
N LEU A 35 14.47 16.52 -22.47
CA LEU A 35 13.06 16.16 -22.21
C LEU A 35 12.77 16.00 -20.71
N CYS A 36 13.67 15.32 -19.98
CA CYS A 36 13.55 15.17 -18.54
C CYS A 36 13.65 16.53 -17.82
N LEU A 37 14.59 17.38 -18.20
CA LEU A 37 14.75 18.71 -17.59
C LEU A 37 13.56 19.63 -17.88
N GLN A 38 13.01 19.58 -19.09
CA GLN A 38 11.81 20.34 -19.45
C GLN A 38 10.61 19.94 -18.58
N ARG A 39 10.47 18.66 -18.22
CA ARG A 39 9.41 18.23 -17.30
C ARG A 39 9.57 18.85 -15.92
N GLU A 40 10.77 18.78 -15.36
CA GLU A 40 11.02 19.20 -13.99
C GLU A 40 10.96 20.73 -13.83
N ARG A 41 11.59 21.44 -14.78
CA ARG A 41 11.79 22.90 -14.69
C ARG A 41 10.86 23.71 -15.59
N GLY A 42 10.24 23.10 -16.59
CA GLY A 42 9.47 23.81 -17.63
C GLY A 42 10.36 24.26 -18.79
N HIS A 43 9.95 25.33 -19.47
CA HIS A 43 10.69 25.86 -20.63
C HIS A 43 12.09 26.32 -20.20
N MET A 44 13.13 25.90 -20.91
CA MET A 44 14.52 26.09 -20.51
C MET A 44 15.19 27.21 -21.30
N THR A 45 15.99 28.04 -20.65
CA THR A 45 16.81 29.03 -21.38
C THR A 45 17.98 28.37 -22.10
N GLU A 46 18.49 29.00 -23.16
CA GLU A 46 19.65 28.48 -23.92
C GLU A 46 20.88 28.29 -23.02
N GLY A 47 21.08 29.15 -22.01
CA GLY A 47 22.14 29.01 -21.02
C GLY A 47 21.97 27.80 -20.09
N GLU A 48 20.75 27.38 -19.78
CA GLU A 48 20.50 26.14 -19.01
C GLU A 48 20.73 24.90 -19.86
N VAL A 49 20.34 24.94 -21.13
CA VAL A 49 20.61 23.88 -22.09
C VAL A 49 22.12 23.70 -22.26
N ALA A 50 22.87 24.78 -22.44
CA ALA A 50 24.32 24.75 -22.54
C ALA A 50 24.99 24.19 -21.27
N ARG A 51 24.46 24.48 -20.08
CA ARG A 51 24.96 23.89 -18.82
C ARG A 51 24.65 22.40 -18.69
N ALA A 52 23.49 21.95 -19.17
CA ALA A 52 23.05 20.57 -19.03
C ALA A 52 23.73 19.61 -20.01
N VAL A 53 23.82 20.00 -21.29
CA VAL A 53 24.32 19.13 -22.36
C VAL A 53 25.61 19.61 -23.01
N GLY A 54 26.16 20.75 -22.57
CA GLY A 54 27.34 21.36 -23.16
C GLY A 54 27.05 21.91 -24.55
N ARG A 55 27.71 21.36 -25.56
CA ARG A 55 27.49 21.73 -26.97
C ARG A 55 26.26 20.99 -27.52
N LEU A 56 25.16 21.71 -27.68
CA LEU A 56 23.95 21.20 -28.32
C LEU A 56 24.23 20.89 -29.81
N SER A 57 23.85 19.69 -30.25
CA SER A 57 23.88 19.36 -31.68
C SER A 57 22.74 20.05 -32.42
N GLU A 58 22.96 20.39 -33.69
CA GLU A 58 21.92 21.05 -34.50
C GLU A 58 20.69 20.16 -34.72
N GLU A 59 20.91 18.85 -34.85
CA GLU A 59 19.87 17.81 -34.94
C GLU A 59 18.91 17.85 -33.74
N VAL A 60 19.47 17.93 -32.52
CA VAL A 60 18.65 18.00 -31.29
C VAL A 60 17.99 19.36 -31.20
N ARG A 61 18.71 20.45 -31.51
CA ARG A 61 18.15 21.81 -31.51
C ARG A 61 16.92 21.93 -32.42
N GLY A 62 16.93 21.30 -33.60
CA GLY A 62 15.80 21.31 -34.54
C GLY A 62 14.52 20.62 -34.02
N LYS A 63 14.59 19.87 -32.90
CA LYS A 63 13.43 19.26 -32.23
C LYS A 63 12.81 20.13 -31.14
N PHE A 64 13.44 21.25 -30.79
CA PHE A 64 12.95 22.19 -29.79
C PHE A 64 12.50 23.47 -30.49
N GLU A 65 11.34 23.95 -30.09
CA GLU A 65 10.82 25.26 -30.47
C GLU A 65 11.28 26.29 -29.44
N THR A 66 11.42 27.55 -29.85
CA THR A 66 11.74 28.64 -28.93
C THR A 66 10.48 29.46 -28.71
N ASP A 67 10.13 29.65 -27.44
CA ASP A 67 8.98 30.45 -27.01
C ASP A 67 9.25 31.95 -27.21
N GLU A 68 8.22 32.79 -27.07
CA GLU A 68 8.32 34.25 -27.15
C GLU A 68 9.33 34.84 -26.14
N ASP A 69 9.52 34.14 -25.02
CA ASP A 69 10.49 34.46 -23.95
C ASP A 69 11.96 34.05 -24.27
N GLY A 70 12.24 33.44 -25.43
CA GLY A 70 13.57 32.90 -25.74
C GLY A 70 13.92 31.60 -25.02
N LYS A 71 12.91 30.85 -24.54
CA LYS A 71 13.08 29.57 -23.85
C LYS A 71 12.80 28.40 -24.80
N LEU A 72 13.66 27.40 -24.81
CA LEU A 72 13.50 26.17 -25.57
C LEU A 72 12.51 25.24 -24.88
N PHE A 73 11.59 24.70 -25.67
CA PHE A 73 10.65 23.68 -25.24
C PHE A 73 10.32 22.73 -26.40
N ASN A 74 10.07 21.48 -26.06
CA ASN A 74 9.50 20.53 -27.00
C ASN A 74 7.97 20.62 -26.92
N ARG A 75 7.32 20.98 -28.03
CA ARG A 75 5.86 21.12 -28.12
C ARG A 75 5.11 19.87 -27.68
N ARG A 76 5.58 18.70 -28.11
CA ARG A 76 4.93 17.41 -27.78
C ARG A 76 4.98 17.12 -26.28
N MET A 77 6.11 17.42 -25.66
CA MET A 77 6.29 17.24 -24.22
C MET A 77 5.33 18.14 -23.41
N ASP A 78 5.14 19.38 -23.86
CA ASP A 78 4.24 20.33 -23.22
C ASP A 78 2.76 19.93 -23.39
N GLU A 79 2.37 19.42 -24.58
CA GLU A 79 1.04 18.86 -24.81
C GLU A 79 0.72 17.68 -23.86
N GLU A 80 1.69 16.79 -23.62
CA GLU A 80 1.53 15.66 -22.70
C GLU A 80 1.43 16.12 -21.23
N ILE A 81 2.21 17.14 -20.83
CA ILE A 81 2.10 17.76 -19.50
C ILE A 81 0.70 18.37 -19.33
N LYS A 82 0.20 19.12 -20.30
CA LYS A 82 -1.14 19.74 -20.28
C LYS A 82 -2.26 18.70 -20.19
N LYS A 83 -2.20 17.63 -20.99
CA LYS A 83 -3.19 16.53 -20.93
C LYS A 83 -3.21 15.86 -19.55
N ARG A 84 -2.03 15.63 -18.95
CA ARG A 84 -1.88 15.06 -17.61
C ARG A 84 -2.42 15.98 -16.53
N GLU A 85 -2.12 17.28 -16.61
CA GLU A 85 -2.67 18.27 -15.69
C GLU A 85 -4.19 18.34 -15.76
N ALA A 86 -4.77 18.36 -16.97
CA ALA A 86 -6.21 18.34 -17.16
C ALA A 86 -6.86 17.06 -16.62
N HIS A 87 -6.23 15.90 -16.82
CA HIS A 87 -6.71 14.64 -16.27
C HIS A 87 -6.63 14.61 -14.73
N SER A 88 -5.53 15.06 -14.15
CA SER A 88 -5.36 15.19 -12.69
C SER A 88 -6.40 16.13 -12.09
N GLN A 89 -6.67 17.26 -12.73
CA GLN A 89 -7.72 18.19 -12.31
C GLN A 89 -9.11 17.55 -12.35
N ARG A 90 -9.47 16.88 -13.45
CA ARG A 90 -10.75 16.15 -13.57
C ARG A 90 -10.91 15.07 -12.51
N GLN A 91 -9.84 14.33 -12.18
CA GLN A 91 -9.86 13.35 -11.10
C GLN A 91 -10.09 14.02 -9.74
N ARG A 92 -9.41 15.14 -9.44
CA ARG A 92 -9.62 15.91 -8.21
C ARG A 92 -11.05 16.43 -8.10
N GLU A 93 -11.61 16.95 -9.19
CA GLU A 93 -12.99 17.44 -9.24
C GLU A 93 -14.01 16.33 -9.01
N ASN A 94 -13.81 15.15 -9.61
CA ASN A 94 -14.71 14.01 -9.41
C ASN A 94 -14.65 13.48 -7.98
N VAL A 95 -13.46 13.43 -7.38
CA VAL A 95 -13.28 13.12 -5.96
C VAL A 95 -14.02 14.15 -5.11
N ALA A 96 -13.79 15.45 -5.33
CA ALA A 96 -14.44 16.51 -4.56
C ALA A 96 -15.98 16.47 -4.67
N LYS A 97 -16.54 16.22 -5.86
CA LYS A 97 -17.99 16.05 -6.07
C LYS A 97 -18.55 14.88 -5.26
N ARG A 98 -17.82 13.76 -5.17
CA ARG A 98 -18.23 12.58 -4.39
C ARG A 98 -18.20 12.86 -2.89
N TRP A 99 -17.15 13.52 -2.39
CA TRP A 99 -17.07 13.90 -0.97
C TRP A 99 -18.15 14.91 -0.56
N ASN A 100 -18.48 15.87 -1.43
CA ASN A 100 -19.55 16.82 -1.14
C ASN A 100 -20.94 16.15 -1.12
N LYS A 101 -21.17 15.11 -1.94
CA LYS A 101 -22.42 14.35 -1.95
C LYS A 101 -22.63 13.48 -0.70
N GLN A 102 -21.55 13.13 -0.01
CA GLN A 102 -21.59 12.31 1.21
C GLN A 102 -21.92 13.12 2.47
N LYS A 103 -21.95 14.46 2.40
CA LYS A 103 -22.36 15.31 3.52
C LYS A 103 -23.89 15.38 3.73
N ASP A 104 -24.66 14.93 2.75
CA ASP A 104 -26.14 15.01 2.77
C ASP A 104 -26.81 13.67 3.12
N ASP A 105 -26.05 12.59 3.36
CA ASP A 105 -26.58 11.24 3.64
C ASP A 105 -25.71 10.53 4.69
N ASP A 106 -26.27 10.28 5.88
CA ASP A 106 -25.65 9.63 7.06
C ASP A 106 -25.42 8.11 6.86
N GLY A 107 -25.07 7.69 5.64
CA GLY A 107 -24.84 6.30 5.26
C GLY A 107 -23.36 5.93 5.24
N MET A 108 -22.92 5.14 6.23
CA MET A 108 -21.57 4.59 6.33
C MET A 108 -21.22 3.74 5.08
N SER A 109 -20.55 4.33 4.08
CA SER A 109 -20.09 3.63 2.87
C SER A 109 -18.59 3.35 2.96
N SER A 110 -18.24 2.10 3.27
CA SER A 110 -16.89 1.56 3.18
C SER A 110 -16.49 1.37 1.72
N GLY A 111 -15.97 2.41 1.08
CA GLY A 111 -15.47 2.36 -0.30
C GLY A 111 -14.00 2.72 -0.40
N ASN A 112 -13.12 1.71 -0.36
CA ASN A 112 -11.70 1.88 -0.69
C ASN A 112 -11.58 2.50 -2.09
N THR A 113 -11.21 3.77 -2.13
CA THR A 113 -11.09 4.53 -3.38
C THR A 113 -9.66 4.42 -3.86
N MET A 114 -9.36 3.40 -4.67
CA MET A 114 -8.07 3.29 -5.35
C MET A 114 -8.11 4.11 -6.63
N VAL A 115 -7.56 5.33 -6.61
CA VAL A 115 -7.27 6.07 -7.84
C VAL A 115 -5.97 5.50 -8.39
N LEU A 116 -6.08 4.56 -9.33
CA LEU A 116 -4.95 4.03 -10.07
C LEU A 116 -4.34 5.18 -10.92
N PRO A 117 -3.05 5.51 -10.77
CA PRO A 117 -2.35 6.38 -11.72
C PRO A 117 -2.44 5.76 -13.12
N LEU A 118 -2.50 6.56 -14.18
CA LEU A 118 -2.25 6.07 -15.54
C LEU A 118 -0.79 5.59 -15.61
N GLY A 119 -0.57 4.32 -15.26
CA GLY A 119 0.68 3.63 -15.50
C GLY A 119 0.75 3.27 -16.98
N ASN A 120 1.75 3.81 -17.69
CA ASN A 120 2.31 3.02 -18.78
C ASN A 120 3.04 1.87 -18.11
N GLY A 121 2.86 0.65 -18.61
CA GLY A 121 3.45 -0.59 -18.10
C GLY A 121 4.97 -0.68 -18.25
N THR A 122 5.71 0.38 -17.90
CA THR A 122 7.12 0.29 -17.56
C THR A 122 7.22 0.06 -16.07
N SER A 123 7.56 -1.17 -15.70
CA SER A 123 7.97 -1.57 -14.36
C SER A 123 9.11 -0.66 -13.88
N SER A 124 8.77 0.45 -13.24
CA SER A 124 9.72 1.22 -12.45
C SER A 124 9.80 0.52 -11.10
N SER A 125 10.95 -0.12 -10.87
CA SER A 125 11.29 -0.97 -9.74
C SER A 125 11.40 -0.24 -8.39
N TYR A 126 10.51 0.71 -8.11
CA TYR A 126 10.49 1.47 -6.87
C TYR A 126 9.10 1.59 -6.21
N ILE A 127 8.07 0.89 -6.73
CA ILE A 127 6.73 0.83 -6.11
C ILE A 127 6.44 -0.54 -5.47
N ASP A 128 7.34 -1.52 -5.59
CA ASP A 128 7.08 -2.90 -5.18
C ASP A 128 7.18 -3.15 -3.67
N ASN A 129 7.84 -2.26 -2.93
CA ASN A 129 8.12 -2.53 -1.51
C ASN A 129 6.90 -2.29 -0.58
N LEU A 130 5.89 -1.52 -0.97
CA LEU A 130 4.74 -1.22 -0.09
C LEU A 130 3.58 -2.21 -0.26
N SER A 131 3.39 -2.76 -1.47
CA SER A 131 2.34 -3.75 -1.75
C SER A 131 2.72 -5.16 -1.30
N LEU A 132 3.98 -5.56 -1.41
CA LEU A 132 4.45 -6.86 -0.93
C LEU A 132 4.30 -7.03 0.59
N GLU A 133 4.48 -5.97 1.39
CA GLU A 133 4.31 -6.06 2.85
C GLU A 133 2.85 -6.21 3.27
N GLN A 134 1.92 -5.53 2.61
CA GLN A 134 0.47 -5.67 2.88
C GLN A 134 -0.08 -7.02 2.39
N GLU A 135 0.36 -7.51 1.22
CA GLU A 135 -0.05 -8.81 0.72
C GLU A 135 0.58 -9.97 1.50
N THR A 136 1.86 -9.86 1.90
CA THR A 136 2.50 -10.89 2.74
C THR A 136 2.01 -10.88 4.19
N SER A 137 1.58 -9.73 4.73
CA SER A 137 0.92 -9.67 6.04
C SER A 137 -0.48 -10.29 5.96
N SER A 138 -1.28 -9.94 4.94
CA SER A 138 -2.63 -10.49 4.73
C SER A 138 -2.59 -12.00 4.43
N ALA A 139 -1.61 -12.47 3.65
CA ALA A 139 -1.41 -13.88 3.37
C ALA A 139 -0.97 -14.66 4.63
N ARG A 140 -0.06 -14.11 5.44
CA ARG A 140 0.34 -14.72 6.72
C ARG A 140 -0.82 -14.79 7.71
N THR A 141 -1.65 -13.75 7.80
CA THR A 141 -2.84 -13.77 8.65
C THR A 141 -3.86 -14.78 8.14
N ARG A 142 -4.04 -14.91 6.83
CA ARG A 142 -4.93 -15.91 6.23
C ARG A 142 -4.47 -17.34 6.48
N ASP A 143 -3.17 -17.59 6.37
CA ASP A 143 -2.55 -18.89 6.64
C ASP A 143 -2.64 -19.27 8.14
N ALA A 144 -2.42 -18.28 9.01
CA ALA A 144 -2.63 -18.42 10.45
C ALA A 144 -4.10 -18.74 10.81
N ILE A 145 -5.06 -18.05 10.20
CA ILE A 145 -6.49 -18.33 10.39
C ILE A 145 -6.82 -19.76 9.92
N ALA A 146 -6.33 -20.17 8.75
CA ALA A 146 -6.57 -21.51 8.23
C ALA A 146 -6.03 -22.61 9.14
N THR A 147 -4.85 -22.40 9.73
CA THR A 147 -4.21 -23.33 10.67
C THR A 147 -5.02 -23.48 11.97
N VAL A 148 -5.58 -22.39 12.49
CA VAL A 148 -6.42 -22.44 13.71
C VAL A 148 -7.78 -23.07 13.39
N MET A 149 -8.36 -22.76 12.23
CA MET A 149 -9.63 -23.33 11.80
C MET A 149 -9.54 -24.84 11.58
N SER A 150 -8.44 -25.34 10.97
CA SER A 150 -8.24 -26.78 10.81
C SER A 150 -8.09 -27.48 12.17
N ALA A 151 -7.32 -26.91 13.09
CA ALA A 151 -7.17 -27.44 14.45
C ALA A 151 -8.50 -27.48 15.22
N TYR A 152 -9.35 -26.47 15.04
CA TYR A 152 -10.68 -26.42 15.65
C TYR A 152 -11.62 -27.51 15.08
N LEU A 153 -11.61 -27.69 13.76
CA LEU A 153 -12.40 -28.71 13.07
C LEU A 153 -11.99 -30.13 13.45
N ASP A 154 -10.69 -30.38 13.59
CA ASP A 154 -10.14 -31.69 13.88
C ASP A 154 -10.26 -32.07 15.37
N LYS A 155 -9.93 -31.14 16.28
CA LYS A 155 -9.81 -31.46 17.71
C LYS A 155 -11.05 -31.15 18.55
N ILE A 156 -11.92 -30.24 18.09
CA ILE A 156 -13.00 -29.71 18.93
C ILE A 156 -14.38 -30.08 18.36
N ASN A 157 -14.69 -29.64 17.14
CA ASN A 157 -15.99 -29.90 16.55
C ASN A 157 -15.91 -29.94 15.01
N ALA A 158 -16.19 -31.12 14.46
CA ALA A 158 -16.25 -31.36 13.02
C ALA A 158 -17.37 -30.61 12.29
N ASN A 159 -18.39 -30.11 13.01
CA ASN A 159 -19.49 -29.33 12.42
C ASN A 159 -19.76 -28.03 13.21
N PRO A 160 -18.92 -26.99 13.04
CA PRO A 160 -19.09 -25.69 13.70
C PRO A 160 -20.29 -24.92 13.14
N SER A 161 -20.84 -24.00 13.94
CA SER A 161 -21.72 -22.96 13.38
C SER A 161 -20.90 -21.85 12.71
N GLN A 162 -21.41 -21.24 11.64
CA GLN A 162 -20.73 -20.14 10.96
C GLN A 162 -20.41 -18.97 11.91
N GLN A 163 -21.31 -18.66 12.86
CA GLN A 163 -21.07 -17.65 13.89
C GLN A 163 -19.86 -17.96 14.79
N SER A 164 -19.65 -19.23 15.16
CA SER A 164 -18.48 -19.60 15.97
C SER A 164 -17.17 -19.43 15.21
N LEU A 165 -17.17 -19.68 13.90
CA LEU A 165 -16.00 -19.51 13.04
C LEU A 165 -15.66 -18.03 12.80
N ASP A 166 -16.67 -17.19 12.60
CA ASP A 166 -16.47 -15.75 12.40
C ASP A 166 -15.89 -15.07 13.65
N GLU A 167 -16.38 -15.46 14.82
CA GLU A 167 -15.81 -14.98 16.08
C GLU A 167 -14.39 -15.49 16.30
N LEU A 168 -14.12 -16.76 16.03
CA LEU A 168 -12.78 -17.34 16.13
C LEU A 168 -11.79 -16.57 15.23
N LYS A 169 -12.20 -16.26 14.00
CA LYS A 169 -11.41 -15.46 13.07
C LYS A 169 -11.07 -14.09 13.67
N GLY A 170 -12.05 -13.41 14.26
CA GLY A 170 -11.84 -12.13 14.94
C GLY A 170 -10.86 -12.21 16.12
N TYR A 171 -10.84 -13.32 16.85
CA TYR A 171 -9.86 -13.55 17.92
C TYR A 171 -8.46 -13.85 17.39
N VAL A 172 -8.34 -14.60 16.29
CA VAL A 172 -7.04 -14.87 15.64
C VAL A 172 -6.41 -13.58 15.10
N GLU A 173 -7.22 -12.68 14.54
CA GLU A 173 -6.75 -11.37 14.06
C GLU A 173 -6.28 -10.46 15.22
N GLN A 174 -6.86 -10.59 16.42
CA GLN A 174 -6.55 -9.74 17.57
C GLN A 174 -5.42 -10.26 18.48
N MET A 175 -5.31 -11.59 18.65
CA MET A 175 -4.40 -12.20 19.62
C MET A 175 -3.39 -13.17 18.99
N GLY A 176 -3.50 -13.43 17.69
CA GLY A 176 -2.67 -14.39 16.98
C GLY A 176 -3.12 -15.85 17.12
N PRO A 177 -2.62 -16.73 16.24
CA PRO A 177 -3.07 -18.13 16.16
C PRO A 177 -2.67 -18.98 17.36
N GLU A 178 -1.51 -18.72 17.95
CA GLU A 178 -0.93 -19.50 19.06
C GLU A 178 -1.77 -19.39 20.34
N CYS A 179 -2.30 -18.20 20.62
CA CYS A 179 -3.22 -17.95 21.74
C CYS A 179 -4.51 -18.77 21.59
N CYS A 180 -5.05 -18.87 20.37
CA CYS A 180 -6.24 -19.65 20.08
C CYS A 180 -5.97 -21.16 20.22
N GLN A 181 -4.84 -21.65 19.72
CA GLN A 181 -4.44 -23.06 19.89
C GLN A 181 -4.30 -23.45 21.36
N ARG A 182 -3.68 -22.60 22.18
CA ARG A 182 -3.54 -22.85 23.61
C ARG A 182 -4.88 -22.90 24.34
N ALA A 183 -5.85 -22.07 23.93
CA ALA A 183 -7.21 -22.15 24.47
C ALA A 183 -7.88 -23.50 24.13
N PHE A 184 -7.58 -24.07 22.96
CA PHE A 184 -8.08 -25.39 22.58
C PHE A 184 -7.46 -26.49 23.44
N ASP A 185 -6.15 -26.43 23.69
CA ASP A 185 -5.47 -27.41 24.54
C ASP A 185 -6.00 -27.37 25.99
N ILE A 186 -6.21 -26.17 26.56
CA ILE A 186 -6.84 -26.03 27.89
C ILE A 186 -8.26 -26.61 27.90
N ALA A 187 -9.04 -26.38 26.85
CA ALA A 187 -10.38 -26.93 26.72
C ALA A 187 -10.37 -28.47 26.60
N LEU A 188 -9.35 -29.05 25.96
CA LEU A 188 -9.14 -30.49 25.85
C LEU A 188 -8.73 -31.10 27.20
N ASP A 189 -7.80 -30.47 27.92
CA ASP A 189 -7.34 -30.89 29.25
C ASP A 189 -8.51 -30.91 30.26
N GLU A 190 -9.38 -29.89 30.20
CA GLU A 190 -10.59 -29.83 31.02
C GLU A 190 -11.76 -30.69 30.51
N LYS A 191 -11.60 -31.35 29.35
CA LYS A 191 -12.64 -32.12 28.65
C LYS A 191 -13.92 -31.32 28.33
N LYS A 192 -13.80 -29.99 28.23
CA LYS A 192 -14.89 -29.06 27.91
C LYS A 192 -14.70 -28.47 26.52
N THR A 193 -14.85 -29.29 25.49
CA THR A 193 -14.66 -28.91 24.08
C THR A 193 -15.82 -28.11 23.48
N SER A 194 -16.55 -27.35 24.30
CA SER A 194 -17.66 -26.52 23.81
C SER A 194 -17.15 -25.14 23.36
N TRP A 195 -17.69 -24.62 22.26
CA TRP A 195 -17.36 -23.27 21.78
C TRP A 195 -17.59 -22.20 22.86
N SER A 196 -18.65 -22.33 23.66
CA SER A 196 -18.96 -21.36 24.72
C SER A 196 -17.87 -21.31 25.79
N TYR A 197 -17.26 -22.46 26.10
CA TYR A 197 -16.15 -22.55 27.05
C TYR A 197 -14.88 -21.89 26.48
N ILE A 198 -14.53 -22.23 25.24
CA ILE A 198 -13.38 -21.67 24.54
C ILE A 198 -13.52 -20.16 24.38
N ARG A 199 -14.71 -19.67 23.96
CA ARG A 199 -15.04 -18.25 23.85
C ARG A 199 -14.86 -17.54 25.18
N ALA A 200 -15.24 -18.16 26.31
CA ALA A 200 -15.08 -17.57 27.63
C ALA A 200 -13.59 -17.41 28.01
N ILE A 201 -12.75 -18.40 27.69
CA ILE A 201 -11.28 -18.32 27.91
C ILE A 201 -10.69 -17.19 27.06
N LEU A 202 -10.96 -17.17 25.76
CA LEU A 202 -10.43 -16.16 24.84
C LEU A 202 -10.87 -14.75 25.24
N ARG A 203 -12.14 -14.57 25.60
CA ARG A 203 -12.67 -13.27 26.06
C ARG A 203 -12.03 -12.81 27.36
N ASN A 204 -11.82 -13.71 28.32
CA ASN A 204 -11.18 -13.38 29.59
C ASN A 204 -9.72 -12.95 29.38
N LYS A 205 -8.99 -13.64 28.49
CA LYS A 205 -7.60 -13.34 28.17
C LYS A 205 -7.44 -12.06 27.36
N LEU A 206 -8.36 -11.79 26.44
CA LEU A 206 -8.43 -10.51 25.73
C LEU A 206 -8.71 -9.35 26.70
N ALA A 207 -9.59 -9.54 27.68
CA ALA A 207 -9.85 -8.56 28.74
C ALA A 207 -8.64 -8.33 29.68
N GLN A 208 -7.76 -9.33 29.84
CA GLN A 208 -6.49 -9.21 30.54
C GLN A 208 -5.39 -8.53 29.69
N GLY A 209 -5.69 -8.15 28.44
CA GLY A 209 -4.78 -7.44 27.55
C GLY A 209 -3.81 -8.34 26.78
N VAL A 210 -4.02 -9.67 26.79
CA VAL A 210 -3.17 -10.63 26.09
C VAL A 210 -3.34 -10.48 24.59
N ARG A 211 -2.26 -10.12 23.88
CA ARG A 211 -2.25 -9.97 22.41
C ARG A 211 -1.27 -10.90 21.71
N CYS A 212 -0.41 -11.58 22.45
CA CYS A 212 0.50 -12.60 21.95
C CYS A 212 0.75 -13.70 23.00
N LEU A 213 1.36 -14.81 22.58
CA LEU A 213 1.66 -15.94 23.46
C LEU A 213 2.53 -15.52 24.67
N SER A 214 3.49 -14.60 24.45
CA SER A 214 4.34 -14.06 25.51
C SER A 214 3.57 -13.25 26.55
N ASP A 215 2.52 -12.51 26.14
CA ASP A 215 1.64 -11.82 27.09
C ASP A 215 0.79 -12.83 27.89
N TRP A 216 0.41 -13.95 27.25
CA TRP A 216 -0.36 -14.99 27.92
C TRP A 216 0.47 -15.65 29.02
N ASP A 217 1.73 -16.01 28.73
CA ASP A 217 2.65 -16.58 29.72
C ASP A 217 2.94 -15.59 30.85
N ALA A 218 3.16 -14.31 30.55
CA ALA A 218 3.38 -13.29 31.57
C ALA A 218 2.16 -13.10 32.50
N VAL A 219 0.94 -13.23 31.98
CA VAL A 219 -0.29 -13.16 32.78
C VAL A 219 -0.48 -14.42 33.63
N GLU A 220 -0.14 -15.60 33.11
CA GLU A 220 -0.17 -16.85 33.88
C GLU A 220 0.91 -16.87 34.98
N ASP A 221 2.11 -16.34 34.72
CA ASP A 221 3.18 -16.23 35.72
C ASP A 221 2.84 -15.24 36.83
N LYS A 222 2.19 -14.11 36.51
CA LYS A 222 1.65 -13.19 37.52
C LYS A 222 0.59 -13.86 38.39
N ARG A 223 -0.30 -14.66 37.79
CA ARG A 223 -1.32 -15.41 38.51
C ARG A 223 -0.73 -16.51 39.42
N LYS A 224 0.37 -17.14 39.00
CA LYS A 224 1.11 -18.10 39.83
C LYS A 224 1.85 -17.42 40.98
N GLY A 225 2.45 -16.25 40.75
CA GLY A 225 3.10 -15.45 41.80
C GLY A 225 2.12 -14.92 42.85
N GLU A 226 0.96 -14.39 42.43
CA GLU A 226 -0.10 -13.96 43.36
C GLU A 226 -0.71 -15.13 44.15
N GLY A 227 -0.68 -16.35 43.61
CA GLY A 227 -1.13 -17.57 44.29
C GLY A 227 -0.11 -18.16 45.29
N GLU A 228 1.18 -17.86 45.13
CA GLU A 228 2.23 -18.25 46.09
C GLU A 228 2.32 -17.30 47.29
N ASP A 229 2.08 -16.00 47.09
CA ASP A 229 2.10 -15.00 48.15
C ASP A 229 0.99 -15.21 49.19
N ASP A 230 -0.18 -15.74 48.78
CA ASP A 230 -1.30 -16.06 49.66
C ASP A 230 -1.08 -17.35 50.50
N TYR A 231 -0.09 -18.19 50.16
CA TYR A 231 0.19 -19.44 50.87
C TYR A 231 1.14 -19.27 52.06
N TRP A 232 1.95 -18.19 52.08
CA TRP A 232 2.80 -17.81 53.22
C TRP A 232 2.22 -16.70 54.09
N ALA A 233 1.05 -16.15 53.74
CA ALA A 233 0.36 -15.08 54.46
C ALA A 233 -0.71 -15.56 55.47
N LYS A 234 -0.64 -16.83 55.92
CA LYS A 234 -1.47 -17.36 57.02
C LYS A 234 -0.63 -17.91 58.16
#